data_AF-A0A2H6EWE0-F1
#
_entry.id   AF-A0A2H6EWE0-F1
#
_cell.length_a   1.000
_cell.length_b   1.000
_cell.length_c   1.000
_cell.angle_alpha   90.00
_cell.angle_beta   90.00
_cell.angle_gamma   90.00
#
_symmetry.space_group_name_H-M   'P 1'
#
loop_
_entity.id
_entity.type
_entity.pdbx_description
1 polymer ?
#
loop_
_entity_poly.entity_id
_entity_poly.type
_entity_poly.pdbx_seq_one_letter_code
_entity_poly.pdbx_strand_id
1 'polypeptide(L)'
;MRVKKWPAVFGFILMTFGAASAADISGNLSGRLEISGSPYRIIDDTFVQQSDTLRIDPGVILEFAGEFRLNVYGKLFAEGTAEDSIVFCSDTSNPAPGDWDGIYLDHAVPGSRFKYVKVMYAATGIMFDGSEGRVDRSLFKHNINGMDVKNSARPVILQSYFLWNTNAAIRVLYSTPQIRANYIYHNSENGPETAAVVFGNAAGGTFVGNRVAQNGKAGIDCNLSAKPLISNNTFVDNLYGITVATGASPKIENNIVLRNGLGIAVDDGNPVVKYNYLWASTTNNFYNCPDSVGKMIGIDANGDSLDAFYNRVADPKLVSSATLNFAPQSDSPVIDMGDPANPGGIVLFGTAPDVGAIEWSPTMPVELSAFYWRDGYLFWKTASETNNYGFEIYRSEDENWKSAARIGFVKGSGNSVEAHFYRFRDPQAGFLSGRNYYRLKQIDLDGTSHWGEKTVLVSFDEKNSLRISSNYPNPFNGETSFVLYLPVEKTVSVGVFNPLGQRISTILTGERLQPGAHTLVWKGVNAQGTAVGSGQYFIVIRVGNKRFVRRVIYLK
;
A
#
# COMPACT_ATOMS: atom_id res chain seq x y z
N MET A 1 -48.39 2.55 23.42
CA MET A 1 -48.14 3.33 22.19
C MET A 1 -47.97 4.80 22.55
N ARG A 2 -46.73 5.33 22.46
CA ARG A 2 -46.32 6.74 22.30
C ARG A 2 -44.90 6.91 22.83
N VAL A 3 -43.95 6.92 21.89
CA VAL A 3 -42.54 7.25 22.12
C VAL A 3 -42.46 8.77 22.30
N LYS A 4 -41.96 9.25 23.44
CA LYS A 4 -41.51 10.64 23.63
C LYS A 4 -40.00 10.68 23.42
N LYS A 5 -39.57 11.26 22.31
CA LYS A 5 -38.19 11.67 22.04
C LYS A 5 -37.92 13.01 22.74
N TRP A 6 -36.83 13.11 23.49
CA TRP A 6 -36.17 14.38 23.87
C TRP A 6 -34.65 14.22 23.67
N PRO A 7 -33.95 15.32 23.29
CA PRO A 7 -32.74 15.26 22.47
C PRO A 7 -31.46 15.07 23.30
N ALA A 8 -30.50 14.34 22.75
CA ALA A 8 -29.15 14.27 23.28
C ALA A 8 -28.37 15.53 22.87
N VAL A 9 -28.05 16.37 23.85
CA VAL A 9 -27.03 17.41 23.73
C VAL A 9 -25.67 16.71 23.83
N PHE A 10 -25.00 16.51 22.68
CA PHE A 10 -23.59 16.16 22.65
C PHE A 10 -22.77 17.45 22.61
N GLY A 11 -22.13 17.80 23.73
CA GLY A 11 -21.07 18.80 23.75
C GLY A 11 -19.85 18.24 23.03
N PHE A 12 -19.63 18.67 21.79
CA PHE A 12 -18.34 18.54 21.13
C PHE A 12 -17.37 19.52 21.80
N ILE A 13 -16.25 19.00 22.32
CA ILE A 13 -15.07 19.82 22.55
C ILE A 13 -14.55 20.21 21.16
N LEU A 14 -14.91 21.42 20.72
CA LEU A 14 -14.22 22.10 19.62
C LEU A 14 -12.79 22.37 20.10
N MET A 15 -11.83 21.56 19.65
CA MET A 15 -10.49 22.08 19.45
C MET A 15 -10.56 22.91 18.16
N THR A 16 -10.77 24.21 18.31
CA THR A 16 -10.53 25.17 17.24
C THR A 16 -9.02 25.17 16.97
N PHE A 17 -8.58 24.41 15.97
CA PHE A 17 -7.42 24.84 15.22
C PHE A 17 -7.84 26.13 14.53
N GLY A 18 -7.17 27.24 14.83
CA GLY A 18 -7.34 28.45 14.03
C GLY A 18 -7.05 28.05 12.58
N ALA A 19 -8.02 28.25 11.69
CA ALA A 19 -7.78 28.09 10.26
C ALA A 19 -6.62 29.02 9.91
N ALA A 20 -5.47 28.46 9.55
CA ALA A 20 -4.58 29.19 8.67
C ALA A 20 -5.42 29.51 7.43
N SER A 21 -5.64 30.80 7.13
CA SER A 21 -6.36 31.14 5.91
C SER A 21 -5.58 30.58 4.75
N ALA A 22 -6.24 29.84 3.86
CA ALA A 22 -5.60 29.30 2.68
C ALA A 22 -4.87 30.43 1.93
N ALA A 23 -3.62 30.20 1.55
CA ALA A 23 -2.90 31.17 0.74
C ALA A 23 -3.45 31.08 -0.68
N ASP A 24 -4.20 32.10 -1.09
CA ASP A 24 -4.67 32.23 -2.48
C ASP A 24 -3.45 32.40 -3.39
N ILE A 25 -3.32 31.55 -4.41
CA ILE A 25 -2.25 31.58 -5.41
C ILE A 25 -2.82 31.54 -6.83
N SER A 26 -2.14 32.26 -7.72
CA SER A 26 -2.44 32.37 -9.15
C SER A 26 -1.18 32.79 -9.92
N GLY A 27 -1.20 32.65 -11.25
CA GLY A 27 -0.11 33.11 -12.11
C GLY A 27 1.17 32.27 -12.00
N ASN A 28 2.32 32.90 -12.20
CA ASN A 28 3.60 32.18 -12.27
C ASN A 28 4.01 31.60 -10.90
N LEU A 29 4.30 30.31 -10.86
CA LEU A 29 4.78 29.58 -9.69
C LEU A 29 6.21 29.07 -9.90
N SER A 30 7.07 29.33 -8.92
CA SER A 30 8.44 28.81 -8.87
C SER A 30 8.89 28.64 -7.43
N GLY A 31 10.03 27.98 -7.21
CA GLY A 31 10.58 27.79 -5.88
C GLY A 31 9.91 26.64 -5.13
N ARG A 32 9.33 26.91 -3.95
CA ARG A 32 8.86 25.89 -3.03
C ARG A 32 7.52 26.25 -2.37
N LEU A 33 6.58 25.32 -2.37
CA LEU A 33 5.38 25.33 -1.52
C LEU A 33 5.64 24.48 -0.28
N GLU A 34 5.60 25.12 0.89
CA GLU A 34 5.94 24.52 2.18
C GLU A 34 4.68 24.12 2.95
N ILE A 35 4.80 23.09 3.80
CA ILE A 35 3.67 22.61 4.61
C ILE A 35 3.05 23.69 5.51
N SER A 36 3.84 24.67 5.96
CA SER A 36 3.35 25.79 6.78
C SER A 36 2.41 26.73 6.05
N GLY A 37 2.42 26.74 4.72
CA GLY A 37 1.48 27.51 3.89
C GLY A 37 0.27 26.71 3.44
N SER A 38 0.19 25.41 3.78
CA SER A 38 -0.93 24.55 3.40
C SER A 38 -2.18 24.84 4.26
N PRO A 39 -3.39 24.83 3.68
CA PRO A 39 -3.69 24.62 2.27
C PRO A 39 -3.37 25.84 1.40
N TYR A 40 -2.95 25.60 0.16
CA TYR A 40 -2.86 26.62 -0.89
C TYR A 40 -4.11 26.57 -1.75
N ARG A 41 -4.76 27.71 -1.97
CA ARG A 41 -5.99 27.80 -2.75
C ARG A 41 -5.69 28.39 -4.13
N ILE A 42 -5.90 27.62 -5.19
CA ILE A 42 -5.69 28.05 -6.58
C ILE A 42 -6.93 28.81 -7.04
N ILE A 43 -6.79 30.13 -7.28
CA ILE A 43 -7.93 31.00 -7.62
C ILE A 43 -7.94 31.49 -9.07
N ASP A 44 -6.92 31.11 -9.85
CA ASP A 44 -6.80 31.32 -11.29
C ASP A 44 -5.77 30.31 -11.83
N ASP A 45 -5.61 30.22 -13.15
CA ASP A 45 -4.57 29.41 -13.76
C ASP A 45 -3.17 29.74 -13.21
N THR A 46 -2.39 28.68 -13.03
CA THR A 46 -1.02 28.77 -12.51
C THR A 46 -0.01 28.20 -13.50
N PHE A 47 1.22 28.72 -13.48
CA PHE A 47 2.20 28.44 -14.51
C PHE A 47 3.59 28.23 -13.93
N VAL A 48 4.16 27.04 -14.10
CA VAL A 48 5.60 26.81 -13.91
C VAL A 48 6.29 27.06 -15.24
N GLN A 49 6.90 28.23 -15.41
CA GLN A 49 7.52 28.65 -16.68
C GLN A 49 8.72 27.77 -17.04
N GLN A 50 9.15 27.80 -18.31
CA GLN A 50 10.18 26.88 -18.83
C GLN A 50 11.52 26.93 -18.06
N SER A 51 11.92 28.11 -17.55
CA SER A 51 13.11 28.29 -16.73
C SER A 51 12.94 27.85 -15.28
N ASP A 52 11.71 27.61 -14.85
CA ASP A 52 11.35 27.52 -13.46
C ASP A 52 11.27 26.07 -12.99
N THR A 53 11.41 25.92 -11.68
CA THR A 53 11.18 24.67 -10.98
C THR A 53 10.32 24.95 -9.78
N LEU A 54 9.22 24.20 -9.66
CA LEU A 54 8.36 24.20 -8.50
C LEU A 54 8.57 22.92 -7.69
N ARG A 55 8.77 23.07 -6.38
CA ARG A 55 8.86 21.98 -5.42
C ARG A 55 7.70 22.06 -4.45
N ILE A 56 7.08 20.93 -4.15
CA ILE A 56 5.95 20.86 -3.21
C ILE A 56 6.34 19.89 -2.10
N ASP A 57 6.27 20.36 -0.86
CA ASP A 57 6.65 19.56 0.30
C ASP A 57 5.62 18.46 0.62
N PRO A 58 6.05 17.32 1.20
CA PRO A 58 5.15 16.29 1.69
C PRO A 58 4.04 16.85 2.59
N GLY A 59 2.82 16.33 2.43
CA GLY A 59 1.63 16.73 3.18
C GLY A 59 0.94 18.02 2.70
N VAL A 60 1.52 18.78 1.76
CA VAL A 60 0.89 20.00 1.24
C VAL A 60 -0.41 19.66 0.50
N ILE A 61 -1.43 20.50 0.70
CA ILE A 61 -2.73 20.44 0.05
C ILE A 61 -2.87 21.65 -0.89
N LEU A 62 -3.21 21.39 -2.16
CA LEU A 62 -3.56 22.38 -3.17
C LEU A 62 -5.05 22.20 -3.52
N GLU A 63 -5.85 23.22 -3.22
CA GLU A 63 -7.30 23.24 -3.41
C GLU A 63 -7.65 24.18 -4.58
N PHE A 64 -8.27 23.65 -5.63
CA PHE A 64 -8.61 24.42 -6.84
C PHE A 64 -10.01 25.00 -6.72
N ALA A 65 -10.09 26.34 -6.78
CA ALA A 65 -11.30 27.13 -6.58
C ALA A 65 -12.10 27.42 -7.86
N GLY A 66 -12.15 26.43 -8.75
CA GLY A 66 -12.77 26.52 -10.06
C GLY A 66 -12.06 25.63 -11.08
N GLU A 67 -12.50 25.74 -12.33
CA GLU A 67 -11.96 25.03 -13.50
C GLU A 67 -10.56 25.55 -13.90
N PHE A 68 -9.66 25.66 -12.94
CA PHE A 68 -8.30 26.16 -13.10
C PHE A 68 -7.30 25.04 -13.27
N ARG A 69 -6.18 25.39 -13.89
CA ARG A 69 -5.13 24.48 -14.28
C ARG A 69 -3.79 24.84 -13.65
N LEU A 70 -3.01 23.81 -13.33
CA LEU A 70 -1.57 23.96 -13.09
C LEU A 70 -0.81 23.61 -14.38
N ASN A 71 -0.42 24.64 -15.13
CA ASN A 71 0.39 24.52 -16.34
C ASN A 71 1.86 24.40 -16.00
N VAL A 72 2.55 23.43 -16.58
CA VAL A 72 3.96 23.14 -16.32
C VAL A 72 4.71 23.09 -17.63
N TYR A 73 5.50 24.13 -17.89
CA TYR A 73 6.48 24.20 -18.99
C TYR A 73 7.90 23.93 -18.47
N GLY A 74 8.16 24.23 -17.19
CA GLY A 74 9.42 23.94 -16.50
C GLY A 74 9.43 22.55 -15.86
N LYS A 75 9.81 22.48 -14.58
CA LYS A 75 9.83 21.24 -13.79
C LYS A 75 8.94 21.32 -12.56
N LEU A 76 8.22 20.24 -12.28
CA LEU A 76 7.44 20.08 -11.05
C LEU A 76 7.93 18.87 -10.27
N PHE A 77 8.29 19.09 -9.01
CA PHE A 77 8.66 18.04 -8.06
C PHE A 77 7.65 18.02 -6.91
N ALA A 78 6.70 17.08 -6.98
CA ALA A 78 5.73 16.79 -5.93
C ALA A 78 6.01 15.37 -5.39
N GLU A 79 6.88 15.28 -4.38
CA GLU A 79 7.35 14.01 -3.84
C GLU A 79 6.98 13.89 -2.36
N GLY A 80 5.77 13.41 -2.08
CA GLY A 80 5.30 13.10 -0.73
C GLY A 80 5.85 11.78 -0.19
N THR A 81 5.24 11.30 0.90
CA THR A 81 5.52 9.98 1.49
C THR A 81 4.25 9.15 1.65
N ALA A 82 4.40 7.88 2.06
CA ALA A 82 3.25 7.00 2.32
C ALA A 82 2.35 7.55 3.44
N GLU A 83 2.96 8.21 4.43
CA GLU A 83 2.29 8.84 5.57
C GLU A 83 1.78 10.25 5.23
N ASP A 84 2.57 11.03 4.49
CA ASP A 84 2.34 12.46 4.22
C ASP A 84 2.27 12.71 2.71
N SER A 85 1.21 12.20 2.08
CA SER A 85 0.96 12.42 0.65
C SER A 85 0.62 13.89 0.35
N ILE A 86 1.05 14.38 -0.80
CA ILE A 86 0.64 15.69 -1.34
C ILE A 86 -0.75 15.54 -1.97
N VAL A 87 -1.65 16.49 -1.76
CA VAL A 87 -3.03 16.42 -2.23
C VAL A 87 -3.33 17.55 -3.22
N PHE A 88 -3.88 17.19 -4.38
CA PHE A 88 -4.47 18.12 -5.35
C PHE A 88 -5.97 17.79 -5.46
N CYS A 89 -6.84 18.73 -5.12
CA CYS A 89 -8.29 18.50 -5.11
C CYS A 89 -9.10 19.77 -5.35
N SER A 90 -10.41 19.59 -5.54
CA SER A 90 -11.41 20.66 -5.53
C SER A 90 -11.50 21.35 -4.16
N ASP A 91 -11.80 22.66 -4.14
CA ASP A 91 -12.10 23.41 -2.91
C ASP A 91 -13.58 23.31 -2.47
N THR A 92 -14.41 22.59 -3.24
CA THR A 92 -15.85 22.51 -2.97
C THR A 92 -16.18 21.50 -1.86
N SER A 93 -17.30 21.75 -1.16
CA SER A 93 -17.78 20.88 -0.08
C SER A 93 -18.42 19.57 -0.55
N ASN A 94 -18.76 19.48 -1.84
CA ASN A 94 -19.31 18.28 -2.47
C ASN A 94 -18.64 18.07 -3.82
N PRO A 95 -17.38 17.60 -3.83
CA PRO A 95 -16.56 17.63 -5.02
C PRO A 95 -17.04 16.63 -6.07
N ALA A 96 -17.00 17.06 -7.33
CA ALA A 96 -17.38 16.26 -8.48
C ALA A 96 -16.20 16.13 -9.48
N PRO A 97 -16.12 15.02 -10.23
CA PRO A 97 -15.13 14.89 -11.31
C PRO A 97 -15.27 16.05 -12.31
N GLY A 98 -14.21 16.82 -12.52
CA GLY A 98 -14.20 17.97 -13.42
C GLY A 98 -14.29 19.33 -12.73
N ASP A 99 -14.36 19.38 -11.40
CA ASP A 99 -14.37 20.62 -10.62
C ASP A 99 -13.15 21.52 -10.88
N TRP A 100 -12.03 20.92 -11.32
CA TRP A 100 -10.82 21.62 -11.73
C TRP A 100 -10.17 20.93 -12.92
N ASP A 101 -9.33 21.65 -13.64
CA ASP A 101 -8.95 21.25 -15.00
C ASP A 101 -7.87 20.15 -15.02
N GLY A 102 -6.90 20.25 -14.11
CA GLY A 102 -5.81 19.27 -13.96
C GLY A 102 -4.41 19.87 -13.85
N ILE A 103 -3.41 18.98 -13.83
CA ILE A 103 -1.99 19.32 -13.92
C ILE A 103 -1.50 19.01 -15.33
N TYR A 104 -1.07 20.02 -16.08
CA TYR A 104 -0.72 19.88 -17.50
C TYR A 104 0.77 20.10 -17.70
N LEU A 105 1.49 19.04 -18.05
CA LEU A 105 2.85 19.12 -18.55
C LEU A 105 2.77 19.25 -20.06
N ASP A 106 2.97 20.48 -20.55
CA ASP A 106 2.87 20.82 -21.97
C ASP A 106 4.26 21.15 -22.51
N HIS A 107 4.83 20.22 -23.28
CA HIS A 107 6.21 20.28 -23.77
C HIS A 107 7.21 20.67 -22.65
N ALA A 108 6.95 20.15 -21.44
CA ALA A 108 7.64 20.50 -20.23
C ALA A 108 9.11 20.07 -20.29
N VAL A 109 9.99 20.83 -19.64
CA VAL A 109 11.39 20.42 -19.49
C VAL A 109 11.45 19.03 -18.82
N PRO A 110 12.13 18.04 -19.42
CA PRO A 110 12.15 16.68 -18.89
C PRO A 110 12.59 16.59 -17.43
N GLY A 111 11.86 15.78 -16.65
CA GLY A 111 12.29 15.36 -15.32
C GLY A 111 11.32 15.65 -14.18
N SER A 112 10.11 16.15 -14.42
CA SER A 112 9.08 16.28 -13.39
C SER A 112 8.80 14.95 -12.67
N ARG A 113 8.56 15.01 -11.36
CA ARG A 113 8.35 13.85 -10.49
C ARG A 113 7.11 14.03 -9.63
N PHE A 114 6.28 12.99 -9.62
CA PHE A 114 5.10 12.85 -8.77
C PHE A 114 5.27 11.55 -7.99
N LYS A 115 5.45 11.65 -6.68
CA LYS A 115 5.59 10.48 -5.80
C LYS A 115 4.67 10.65 -4.60
N TYR A 116 3.86 9.63 -4.30
CA TYR A 116 2.86 9.71 -3.21
C TYR A 116 1.99 10.97 -3.29
N VAL A 117 1.47 11.27 -4.49
CA VAL A 117 0.46 12.33 -4.68
C VAL A 117 -0.95 11.75 -4.72
N LYS A 118 -1.94 12.52 -4.29
CA LYS A 118 -3.36 12.21 -4.45
C LYS A 118 -3.97 13.29 -5.36
N VAL A 119 -4.42 12.89 -6.53
CA VAL A 119 -5.05 13.78 -7.52
C VAL A 119 -6.51 13.37 -7.68
N MET A 120 -7.40 14.25 -7.25
CA MET A 120 -8.82 13.92 -7.10
C MET A 120 -9.73 14.98 -7.70
N TYR A 121 -10.83 14.53 -8.32
CA TYR A 121 -11.91 15.40 -8.82
C TYR A 121 -11.51 16.34 -9.98
N ALA A 122 -10.42 16.07 -10.68
CA ALA A 122 -10.00 16.81 -11.87
C ALA A 122 -10.78 16.37 -13.12
N ALA A 123 -10.82 17.21 -14.15
CA ALA A 123 -11.17 16.79 -15.50
C ALA A 123 -10.11 15.83 -16.05
N THR A 124 -8.83 16.19 -15.98
CA THR A 124 -7.73 15.25 -16.22
C THR A 124 -6.74 15.35 -15.08
N GLY A 125 -6.53 14.27 -14.33
CA GLY A 125 -5.65 14.32 -13.15
C GLY A 125 -4.26 14.86 -13.48
N ILE A 126 -3.53 14.17 -14.36
CA ILE A 126 -2.29 14.68 -14.97
C ILE A 126 -2.33 14.48 -16.48
N MET A 127 -1.95 15.51 -17.24
CA MET A 127 -1.71 15.42 -18.67
C MET A 127 -0.21 15.51 -18.96
N PHE A 128 0.32 14.53 -19.69
CA PHE A 128 1.62 14.61 -20.35
C PHE A 128 1.39 14.84 -21.84
N ASP A 129 1.69 16.05 -22.31
CA ASP A 129 1.65 16.43 -23.73
C ASP A 129 3.08 16.74 -24.19
N GLY A 130 3.64 15.93 -25.10
CA GLY A 130 5.02 16.09 -25.57
C GLY A 130 6.08 16.02 -24.46
N SER A 131 5.71 15.48 -23.29
CA SER A 131 6.47 15.64 -22.04
C SER A 131 6.96 14.31 -21.47
N GLU A 132 8.04 14.39 -20.70
CA GLU A 132 8.61 13.27 -19.93
C GLU A 132 8.50 13.54 -18.43
N GLY A 133 8.29 12.48 -17.66
CA GLY A 133 8.26 12.56 -16.21
C GLY A 133 8.01 11.21 -15.56
N ARG A 134 7.91 11.21 -14.24
CA ARG A 134 7.67 9.99 -13.46
C ARG A 134 6.52 10.18 -12.49
N VAL A 135 5.61 9.21 -12.49
CA VAL A 135 4.53 9.09 -11.51
C VAL A 135 4.69 7.77 -10.78
N ASP A 136 4.77 7.83 -9.45
CA ASP A 136 5.19 6.72 -8.61
C ASP A 136 4.34 6.66 -7.32
N ARG A 137 3.77 5.49 -7.01
CA ARG A 137 3.01 5.25 -5.75
C ARG A 137 1.96 6.33 -5.45
N SER A 138 1.26 6.78 -6.47
CA SER A 138 0.30 7.89 -6.40
C SER A 138 -1.14 7.39 -6.56
N LEU A 139 -2.12 8.21 -6.19
CA LEU A 139 -3.54 7.92 -6.27
C LEU A 139 -4.25 8.91 -7.19
N PHE A 140 -4.96 8.40 -8.20
CA PHE A 140 -5.83 9.14 -9.11
C PHE A 140 -7.26 8.65 -8.92
N LYS A 141 -8.09 9.47 -8.28
CA LYS A 141 -9.42 9.04 -7.84
C LYS A 141 -10.51 10.05 -8.17
N HIS A 142 -11.64 9.57 -8.69
CA HIS A 142 -12.79 10.43 -9.02
C HIS A 142 -12.46 11.58 -9.98
N ASN A 143 -11.48 11.41 -10.87
CA ASN A 143 -11.29 12.33 -11.99
C ASN A 143 -12.19 11.93 -13.16
N ILE A 144 -12.36 12.79 -14.16
CA ILE A 144 -12.95 12.34 -15.44
C ILE A 144 -11.95 11.37 -16.10
N ASN A 145 -10.77 11.86 -16.45
CA ASN A 145 -9.64 11.01 -16.81
C ASN A 145 -8.61 11.00 -15.67
N GLY A 146 -8.11 9.82 -15.30
CA GLY A 146 -7.01 9.73 -14.34
C GLY A 146 -5.74 10.36 -14.91
N MET A 147 -5.36 9.98 -16.13
CA MET A 147 -4.19 10.51 -16.82
C MET A 147 -4.34 10.46 -18.34
N ASP A 148 -3.88 11.53 -19.00
CA ASP A 148 -3.72 11.57 -20.46
C ASP A 148 -2.23 11.63 -20.82
N VAL A 149 -1.82 10.85 -21.82
CA VAL A 149 -0.46 10.82 -22.35
C VAL A 149 -0.54 10.99 -23.87
N LYS A 150 -0.11 12.15 -24.38
CA LYS A 150 -0.38 12.58 -25.75
C LYS A 150 0.86 13.16 -26.44
N ASN A 151 0.82 13.16 -27.77
CA ASN A 151 1.75 13.87 -28.65
C ASN A 151 3.24 13.56 -28.36
N SER A 152 3.65 12.31 -28.53
CA SER A 152 5.03 11.85 -28.31
C SER A 152 5.51 11.90 -26.86
N ALA A 153 4.60 11.98 -25.89
CA ALA A 153 4.95 11.88 -24.47
C ALA A 153 5.48 10.48 -24.10
N ARG A 154 6.38 10.44 -23.11
CA ARG A 154 7.08 9.21 -22.66
C ARG A 154 7.22 9.10 -21.13
N PRO A 155 6.14 9.28 -20.34
CA PRO A 155 6.23 9.18 -18.90
C PRO A 155 6.46 7.74 -18.42
N VAL A 156 6.99 7.61 -17.22
CA VAL A 156 7.06 6.35 -16.46
C VAL A 156 6.02 6.39 -15.35
N ILE A 157 5.04 5.49 -15.38
CA ILE A 157 3.90 5.43 -14.47
C ILE A 157 3.96 4.10 -13.72
N LEU A 158 4.17 4.14 -12.42
CA LEU A 158 4.39 2.92 -11.65
C LEU A 158 3.71 2.87 -10.30
N GLN A 159 3.35 1.65 -9.89
CA GLN A 159 2.86 1.32 -8.54
C GLN A 159 1.75 2.24 -8.04
N SER A 160 0.98 2.83 -8.96
CA SER A 160 -0.03 3.84 -8.68
C SER A 160 -1.43 3.25 -8.77
N TYR A 161 -2.38 3.91 -8.14
CA TYR A 161 -3.77 3.52 -8.05
C TYR A 161 -4.63 4.45 -8.89
N PHE A 162 -5.42 3.88 -9.80
CA PHE A 162 -6.41 4.60 -10.60
C PHE A 162 -7.79 4.02 -10.28
N LEU A 163 -8.57 4.77 -9.51
CA LEU A 163 -9.79 4.25 -8.90
C LEU A 163 -10.99 5.16 -9.17
N TRP A 164 -12.10 4.61 -9.64
CA TRP A 164 -13.36 5.38 -9.80
C TRP A 164 -13.22 6.64 -10.66
N ASN A 165 -12.35 6.63 -11.68
CA ASN A 165 -12.32 7.68 -12.69
C ASN A 165 -13.46 7.42 -13.68
N THR A 166 -14.26 8.44 -13.98
CA THR A 166 -15.55 8.24 -14.66
C THR A 166 -15.36 7.80 -16.12
N ASN A 167 -14.28 8.25 -16.75
CA ASN A 167 -13.87 7.91 -18.10
C ASN A 167 -12.64 6.99 -18.08
N ALA A 168 -11.52 7.35 -18.72
CA ALA A 168 -10.32 6.50 -18.73
C ALA A 168 -9.52 6.65 -17.42
N ALA A 169 -8.97 5.55 -16.91
CA ALA A 169 -7.90 5.61 -15.92
C ALA A 169 -6.63 6.19 -16.55
N ILE A 170 -6.22 5.65 -17.69
CA ILE A 170 -5.06 6.12 -18.46
C ILE A 170 -5.40 6.08 -19.94
N ARG A 171 -5.23 7.19 -20.64
CA ARG A 171 -5.41 7.27 -22.10
C ARG A 171 -4.12 7.71 -22.77
N VAL A 172 -3.67 6.91 -23.73
CA VAL A 172 -2.40 7.08 -24.44
C VAL A 172 -2.68 7.27 -25.93
N LEU A 173 -2.29 8.41 -26.48
CA LEU A 173 -2.45 8.74 -27.90
C LEU A 173 -1.12 9.21 -28.48
N TYR A 174 -0.71 8.70 -29.64
CA TYR A 174 0.54 9.09 -30.32
C TYR A 174 1.80 9.05 -29.43
N SER A 175 1.83 8.20 -28.40
CA SER A 175 2.81 8.27 -27.30
C SER A 175 3.35 6.89 -26.93
N THR A 176 4.45 6.85 -26.17
CA THR A 176 5.14 5.58 -25.80
C THR A 176 5.54 5.53 -24.31
N PRO A 177 4.57 5.52 -23.38
CA PRO A 177 4.84 5.47 -21.94
C PRO A 177 5.34 4.09 -21.47
N GLN A 178 5.91 4.08 -20.26
CA GLN A 178 6.13 2.86 -19.49
C GLN A 178 5.13 2.79 -18.33
N ILE A 179 4.15 1.88 -18.40
CA ILE A 179 3.08 1.72 -17.41
C ILE A 179 3.27 0.39 -16.69
N ARG A 180 3.71 0.42 -15.43
CA ARG A 180 4.13 -0.80 -14.73
C ARG A 180 3.58 -0.96 -13.32
N ALA A 181 3.10 -2.15 -12.98
CA ALA A 181 2.73 -2.52 -11.60
C ALA A 181 1.63 -1.65 -10.97
N ASN A 182 0.75 -1.06 -11.78
CA ASN A 182 -0.35 -0.21 -11.32
C ASN A 182 -1.60 -1.04 -10.96
N TYR A 183 -2.49 -0.41 -10.20
CA TYR A 183 -3.77 -0.94 -9.77
C TYR A 183 -4.89 -0.09 -10.40
N ILE A 184 -5.68 -0.67 -11.30
CA ILE A 184 -6.64 0.06 -12.14
C ILE A 184 -8.03 -0.55 -11.97
N TYR A 185 -8.85 0.05 -11.08
CA TYR A 185 -10.10 -0.53 -10.61
C TYR A 185 -11.30 0.41 -10.70
N HIS A 186 -12.47 -0.11 -11.05
CA HIS A 186 -13.74 0.63 -11.06
C HIS A 186 -13.74 1.90 -11.91
N ASN A 187 -13.00 1.92 -13.02
CA ASN A 187 -12.99 3.05 -13.94
C ASN A 187 -13.96 2.80 -15.10
N SER A 188 -14.25 3.86 -15.86
CA SER A 188 -15.01 3.81 -17.11
C SER A 188 -16.45 3.30 -16.94
N GLU A 189 -17.06 3.54 -15.79
CA GLU A 189 -18.46 3.15 -15.55
C GLU A 189 -19.46 4.01 -16.35
N ASN A 190 -19.14 5.28 -16.57
CA ASN A 190 -20.10 6.25 -17.13
C ASN A 190 -19.53 7.14 -18.26
N GLY A 191 -18.23 7.05 -18.55
CA GLY A 191 -17.56 7.91 -19.54
C GLY A 191 -17.66 7.39 -20.98
N PRO A 192 -17.31 8.21 -21.99
CA PRO A 192 -17.42 7.86 -23.41
C PRO A 192 -16.35 6.86 -23.90
N GLU A 193 -15.19 6.75 -23.25
CA GLU A 193 -14.08 5.90 -23.71
C GLU A 193 -14.45 4.42 -23.72
N THR A 194 -13.73 3.64 -24.52
CA THR A 194 -13.99 2.20 -24.72
C THR A 194 -13.45 1.32 -23.59
N ALA A 195 -12.53 1.84 -22.76
CA ALA A 195 -11.82 1.08 -21.76
C ALA A 195 -11.29 1.92 -20.59
N ALA A 196 -10.89 1.24 -19.51
CA ALA A 196 -10.13 1.85 -18.42
C ALA A 196 -8.74 2.30 -18.87
N VAL A 197 -8.09 1.51 -19.73
CA VAL A 197 -6.82 1.88 -20.36
C VAL A 197 -6.98 1.91 -21.86
N VAL A 198 -6.65 3.04 -22.49
CA VAL A 198 -6.77 3.19 -23.95
C VAL A 198 -5.39 3.44 -24.54
N PHE A 199 -4.99 2.61 -25.51
CA PHE A 199 -3.90 2.89 -26.44
C PHE A 199 -4.51 3.13 -27.81
N GLY A 200 -4.55 4.38 -28.24
CA GLY A 200 -5.10 4.77 -29.53
C GLY A 200 -4.08 5.50 -30.39
N ASN A 201 -4.45 5.75 -31.65
CA ASN A 201 -3.75 6.68 -32.53
C ASN A 201 -2.25 6.40 -32.63
N ALA A 202 -1.89 5.23 -33.14
CA ALA A 202 -0.51 4.76 -33.28
C ALA A 202 0.32 4.79 -31.98
N ALA A 203 -0.32 4.83 -30.80
CA ALA A 203 0.37 4.73 -29.53
C ALA A 203 1.12 3.40 -29.40
N GLY A 204 2.27 3.43 -28.74
CA GLY A 204 3.05 2.26 -28.38
C GLY A 204 3.46 2.32 -26.91
N GLY A 205 4.62 1.78 -26.56
CA GLY A 205 5.10 1.71 -25.18
C GLY A 205 4.79 0.37 -24.52
N THR A 206 4.86 0.33 -23.19
CA THR A 206 4.75 -0.92 -22.42
C THR A 206 3.68 -0.82 -21.34
N PHE A 207 2.86 -1.85 -21.23
CA PHE A 207 1.88 -2.06 -20.16
C PHE A 207 2.19 -3.40 -19.48
N VAL A 208 2.92 -3.36 -18.36
CA VAL A 208 3.51 -4.56 -17.74
C VAL A 208 3.21 -4.70 -16.26
N GLY A 209 2.89 -5.89 -15.76
CA GLY A 209 2.75 -6.10 -14.31
C GLY A 209 1.50 -5.48 -13.69
N ASN A 210 0.56 -4.95 -14.49
CA ASN A 210 -0.59 -4.20 -13.98
C ASN A 210 -1.75 -5.12 -13.61
N ARG A 211 -2.54 -4.68 -12.62
CA ARG A 211 -3.77 -5.32 -12.19
C ARG A 211 -4.95 -4.46 -12.62
N VAL A 212 -5.79 -4.99 -13.47
CA VAL A 212 -6.88 -4.26 -14.13
C VAL A 212 -8.17 -5.01 -13.89
N ALA A 213 -9.02 -4.50 -13.00
CA ALA A 213 -10.17 -5.27 -12.56
C ALA A 213 -11.42 -4.44 -12.29
N GLN A 214 -12.57 -5.06 -12.50
CA GLN A 214 -13.88 -4.49 -12.14
C GLN A 214 -14.12 -3.11 -12.77
N ASN A 215 -13.60 -2.87 -13.97
CA ASN A 215 -13.88 -1.66 -14.73
C ASN A 215 -15.17 -1.83 -15.54
N GLY A 216 -15.91 -0.74 -15.73
CA GLY A 216 -17.25 -0.76 -16.35
C GLY A 216 -17.26 -1.13 -17.83
N LYS A 217 -16.10 -1.09 -18.50
CA LYS A 217 -15.91 -1.43 -19.91
C LYS A 217 -14.72 -2.36 -20.11
N ALA A 218 -13.98 -2.27 -21.22
CA ALA A 218 -12.79 -3.07 -21.42
C ALA A 218 -11.72 -2.71 -20.37
N GLY A 219 -10.92 -3.69 -19.94
CA GLY A 219 -9.76 -3.44 -19.08
C GLY A 219 -8.71 -2.62 -19.82
N ILE A 220 -8.40 -3.04 -21.05
CA ILE A 220 -7.55 -2.30 -21.99
C ILE A 220 -8.11 -2.40 -23.42
N ASP A 221 -8.08 -1.27 -24.13
CA ASP A 221 -8.41 -1.20 -25.57
C ASP A 221 -7.22 -0.67 -26.36
N CYS A 222 -6.84 -1.40 -27.41
CA CYS A 222 -5.84 -1.00 -28.39
C CYS A 222 -6.54 -0.71 -29.71
N ASN A 223 -6.57 0.54 -30.15
CA ASN A 223 -7.26 0.93 -31.37
C ASN A 223 -6.39 1.82 -32.26
N LEU A 224 -6.90 2.12 -33.47
CA LEU A 224 -6.35 3.14 -34.38
C LEU A 224 -4.84 2.97 -34.60
N SER A 225 -4.45 1.77 -35.05
CA SER A 225 -3.05 1.38 -35.33
C SER A 225 -2.10 1.35 -34.13
N ALA A 226 -2.59 1.31 -32.89
CA ALA A 226 -1.75 1.17 -31.69
C ALA A 226 -0.97 -0.16 -31.66
N LYS A 227 0.24 -0.12 -31.07
CA LYS A 227 1.20 -1.24 -31.01
C LYS A 227 1.93 -1.37 -29.65
N PRO A 228 1.24 -1.32 -28.49
CA PRO A 228 1.89 -1.52 -27.20
C PRO A 228 2.34 -2.98 -26.99
N LEU A 229 3.31 -3.16 -26.08
CA LEU A 229 3.55 -4.45 -25.43
C LEU A 229 2.67 -4.55 -24.18
N ILE A 230 1.81 -5.56 -24.13
CA ILE A 230 0.93 -5.88 -23.01
C ILE A 230 1.41 -7.21 -22.44
N SER A 231 2.15 -7.17 -21.34
CA SER A 231 2.75 -8.39 -20.79
C SER A 231 2.70 -8.52 -19.27
N ASN A 232 2.55 -9.74 -18.76
CA ASN A 232 2.55 -10.00 -17.32
C ASN A 232 1.47 -9.16 -16.60
N ASN A 233 0.27 -9.02 -17.15
CA ASN A 233 -0.82 -8.31 -16.49
C ASN A 233 -1.92 -9.29 -16.04
N THR A 234 -2.77 -8.84 -15.13
CA THR A 234 -3.94 -9.59 -14.66
C THR A 234 -5.21 -8.77 -14.90
N PHE A 235 -6.07 -9.24 -15.80
CA PHE A 235 -7.33 -8.62 -16.19
C PHE A 235 -8.51 -9.42 -15.64
N VAL A 236 -9.30 -8.83 -14.74
CA VAL A 236 -10.30 -9.60 -13.97
C VAL A 236 -11.65 -8.90 -13.87
N ASP A 237 -12.75 -9.59 -14.17
CA ASP A 237 -14.11 -9.09 -13.95
C ASP A 237 -14.40 -7.72 -14.62
N ASN A 238 -13.82 -7.44 -15.79
CA ASN A 238 -14.16 -6.29 -16.64
C ASN A 238 -15.23 -6.69 -17.66
N LEU A 239 -15.90 -5.72 -18.29
CA LEU A 239 -16.85 -6.03 -19.38
C LEU A 239 -16.15 -6.78 -20.51
N TYR A 240 -14.96 -6.33 -20.91
CA TYR A 240 -14.04 -7.06 -21.78
C TYR A 240 -12.63 -7.03 -21.17
N GLY A 241 -11.83 -8.08 -21.34
CA GLY A 241 -10.47 -8.12 -20.81
C GLY A 241 -9.54 -7.21 -21.61
N ILE A 242 -9.23 -7.64 -22.82
CA ILE A 242 -8.34 -6.95 -23.78
C ILE A 242 -9.07 -6.85 -25.12
N THR A 243 -9.23 -5.63 -25.65
CA THR A 243 -9.78 -5.40 -26.99
C THR A 243 -8.71 -4.86 -27.93
N VAL A 244 -8.76 -5.30 -29.19
CA VAL A 244 -7.84 -4.87 -30.26
C VAL A 244 -8.66 -4.52 -31.48
N ALA A 245 -8.53 -3.28 -31.97
CA ALA A 245 -9.33 -2.82 -33.09
C ALA A 245 -8.65 -1.85 -34.06
N THR A 246 -9.29 -1.63 -35.21
CA THR A 246 -8.97 -0.56 -36.18
C THR A 246 -7.47 -0.50 -36.55
N GLY A 247 -6.96 -1.61 -37.07
CA GLY A 247 -5.56 -1.79 -37.49
C GLY A 247 -4.53 -1.92 -36.36
N ALA A 248 -4.95 -1.97 -35.09
CA ALA A 248 -4.03 -2.16 -33.97
C ALA A 248 -3.34 -3.54 -34.03
N SER A 249 -2.08 -3.58 -33.59
CA SER A 249 -1.23 -4.79 -33.60
C SER A 249 -0.37 -4.87 -32.34
N PRO A 250 -0.98 -4.93 -31.13
CA PRO A 250 -0.24 -5.10 -29.89
C PRO A 250 0.40 -6.49 -29.80
N LYS A 251 1.43 -6.60 -28.96
CA LYS A 251 1.92 -7.89 -28.47
C LYS A 251 1.27 -8.18 -27.11
N ILE A 252 0.57 -9.30 -26.99
CA ILE A 252 -0.18 -9.71 -25.80
C ILE A 252 0.42 -11.02 -25.30
N GLU A 253 1.22 -10.94 -24.24
CA GLU A 253 2.11 -12.05 -23.83
C GLU A 253 2.06 -12.27 -22.31
N ASN A 254 1.96 -13.52 -21.85
CA ASN A 254 2.04 -13.86 -20.43
C ASN A 254 1.01 -13.13 -19.53
N ASN A 255 -0.21 -12.85 -20.02
CA ASN A 255 -1.25 -12.22 -19.20
C ASN A 255 -2.23 -13.25 -18.63
N ILE A 256 -2.78 -12.98 -17.45
CA ILE A 256 -3.99 -13.66 -16.94
C ILE A 256 -5.21 -12.83 -17.33
N VAL A 257 -6.20 -13.45 -17.97
CA VAL A 257 -7.49 -12.84 -18.32
C VAL A 257 -8.64 -13.71 -17.79
N LEU A 258 -9.25 -13.28 -16.69
CA LEU A 258 -10.13 -14.10 -15.86
C LEU A 258 -11.51 -13.46 -15.69
N ARG A 259 -12.58 -14.20 -15.98
CA ARG A 259 -13.99 -13.80 -15.72
C ARG A 259 -14.42 -12.44 -16.29
N ASN A 260 -13.84 -12.06 -17.42
CA ASN A 260 -14.31 -10.89 -18.15
C ASN A 260 -15.51 -11.26 -19.03
N GLY A 261 -16.32 -10.32 -19.50
CA GLY A 261 -17.42 -10.66 -20.42
C GLY A 261 -16.92 -11.34 -21.71
N LEU A 262 -15.93 -10.74 -22.34
CA LEU A 262 -15.03 -11.38 -23.31
C LEU A 262 -13.61 -11.32 -22.78
N GLY A 263 -12.79 -12.34 -23.05
CA GLY A 263 -11.38 -12.38 -22.65
C GLY A 263 -10.53 -11.46 -23.53
N ILE A 264 -9.94 -12.04 -24.58
CA ILE A 264 -9.24 -11.31 -25.64
C ILE A 264 -10.16 -11.24 -26.87
N ALA A 265 -10.53 -10.03 -27.27
CA ALA A 265 -11.41 -9.77 -28.41
C ALA A 265 -10.72 -8.92 -29.46
N VAL A 266 -10.82 -9.32 -30.72
CA VAL A 266 -10.18 -8.65 -31.86
C VAL A 266 -11.24 -8.23 -32.88
N ASP A 267 -11.29 -6.95 -33.21
CA ASP A 267 -12.24 -6.37 -34.17
C ASP A 267 -11.49 -5.49 -35.18
N ASP A 268 -11.14 -6.04 -36.34
CA ASP A 268 -10.28 -5.36 -37.33
C ASP A 268 -8.88 -5.04 -36.76
N GLY A 269 -8.24 -6.02 -36.10
CA GLY A 269 -6.87 -5.90 -35.56
C GLY A 269 -6.01 -7.11 -35.91
N ASN A 270 -4.69 -6.99 -35.69
CA ASN A 270 -3.73 -8.08 -35.93
C ASN A 270 -2.72 -8.22 -34.77
N PRO A 271 -3.16 -8.66 -33.58
CA PRO A 271 -2.28 -8.81 -32.43
C PRO A 271 -1.41 -10.07 -32.54
N VAL A 272 -0.27 -10.05 -31.85
CA VAL A 272 0.46 -11.27 -31.50
C VAL A 272 -0.01 -11.73 -30.12
N VAL A 273 -0.52 -12.95 -29.99
CA VAL A 273 -1.11 -13.48 -28.74
C VAL A 273 -0.45 -14.80 -28.38
N LYS A 274 0.37 -14.82 -27.32
CA LYS A 274 1.10 -16.03 -26.88
C LYS A 274 1.22 -16.14 -25.36
N TYR A 275 1.33 -17.36 -24.84
CA TYR A 275 1.55 -17.64 -23.41
C TYR A 275 0.53 -17.03 -22.43
N ASN A 276 -0.65 -16.63 -22.89
CA ASN A 276 -1.67 -16.06 -21.99
C ASN A 276 -2.48 -17.15 -21.31
N TYR A 277 -2.94 -16.88 -20.09
CA TYR A 277 -3.87 -17.73 -19.34
C TYR A 277 -5.26 -17.11 -19.36
N LEU A 278 -6.26 -17.80 -19.90
CA LEU A 278 -7.62 -17.29 -19.98
C LEU A 278 -8.60 -18.24 -19.31
N TRP A 279 -9.54 -17.70 -18.53
CA TRP A 279 -10.51 -18.54 -17.83
C TRP A 279 -11.84 -17.86 -17.56
N ALA A 280 -12.90 -18.64 -17.69
CA ALA A 280 -14.24 -18.31 -17.23
C ALA A 280 -14.81 -16.97 -17.73
N SER A 281 -14.39 -16.48 -18.90
CA SER A 281 -15.08 -15.36 -19.53
C SER A 281 -16.51 -15.74 -19.88
N THR A 282 -17.47 -14.82 -19.67
CA THR A 282 -18.91 -15.18 -19.72
C THR A 282 -19.37 -15.57 -21.12
N THR A 283 -18.79 -14.96 -22.15
CA THR A 283 -19.14 -15.22 -23.55
C THR A 283 -18.07 -16.10 -24.19
N ASN A 284 -16.84 -15.58 -24.31
CA ASN A 284 -15.71 -16.31 -24.90
C ASN A 284 -14.38 -15.86 -24.27
N ASN A 285 -13.45 -16.80 -24.07
CA ASN A 285 -12.07 -16.47 -23.71
C ASN A 285 -11.32 -15.81 -24.88
N PHE A 286 -11.49 -16.34 -26.09
CA PHE A 286 -10.97 -15.76 -27.33
C PHE A 286 -12.12 -15.45 -28.27
N TYR A 287 -12.14 -14.24 -28.82
CA TYR A 287 -13.16 -13.79 -29.74
C TYR A 287 -12.51 -13.12 -30.96
N ASN A 288 -12.79 -13.64 -32.15
CA ASN A 288 -12.27 -13.16 -33.44
C ASN A 288 -10.74 -13.03 -33.53
N CYS A 289 -10.00 -13.77 -32.70
CA CYS A 289 -8.54 -13.75 -32.71
C CYS A 289 -7.96 -14.35 -34.00
N PRO A 290 -6.71 -13.98 -34.39
CA PRO A 290 -6.05 -14.52 -35.58
C PRO A 290 -6.04 -16.04 -35.67
N ASP A 291 -5.96 -16.57 -36.89
CA ASP A 291 -6.01 -18.01 -37.12
C ASP A 291 -4.98 -18.78 -36.29
N SER A 292 -5.48 -19.79 -35.55
CA SER A 292 -4.76 -20.67 -34.61
C SER A 292 -4.70 -20.18 -33.16
N VAL A 293 -4.95 -18.90 -32.89
CA VAL A 293 -5.11 -18.41 -31.50
C VAL A 293 -6.44 -18.92 -30.94
N GLY A 294 -6.40 -19.56 -29.77
CA GLY A 294 -7.58 -20.12 -29.11
C GLY A 294 -8.09 -21.46 -29.68
N LYS A 295 -7.44 -22.01 -30.72
CA LYS A 295 -7.72 -23.37 -31.22
C LYS A 295 -6.88 -24.35 -30.40
N MET A 296 -7.45 -24.93 -29.35
CA MET A 296 -6.74 -25.84 -28.45
C MET A 296 -6.31 -27.11 -29.20
N ILE A 297 -5.01 -27.42 -29.20
CA ILE A 297 -4.41 -28.55 -29.92
C ILE A 297 -3.63 -29.50 -29.01
N GLY A 298 -3.42 -29.14 -27.74
CA GLY A 298 -2.61 -29.93 -26.83
C GLY A 298 -2.99 -29.70 -25.37
N ILE A 299 -2.33 -30.47 -24.51
CA ILE A 299 -2.44 -30.40 -23.05
C ILE A 299 -1.00 -30.34 -22.52
N ASP A 300 -0.72 -29.48 -21.53
CA ASP A 300 0.60 -29.38 -20.92
C ASP A 300 0.79 -30.35 -19.74
N ALA A 301 1.93 -30.24 -19.05
CA ALA A 301 2.29 -31.07 -17.91
C ALA A 301 1.36 -30.89 -16.70
N ASN A 302 0.65 -29.76 -16.59
CA ASN A 302 -0.30 -29.48 -15.52
C ASN A 302 -1.72 -29.99 -15.86
N GLY A 303 -1.92 -30.48 -17.09
CA GLY A 303 -3.23 -30.92 -17.57
C GLY A 303 -4.05 -29.83 -18.24
N ASP A 304 -3.45 -28.66 -18.51
CA ASP A 304 -4.15 -27.50 -19.04
C ASP A 304 -4.14 -27.49 -20.56
N SER A 305 -5.29 -27.18 -21.17
CA SER A 305 -5.43 -27.12 -22.63
C SER A 305 -4.68 -25.90 -23.19
N LEU A 306 -3.94 -26.08 -24.28
CA LEU A 306 -3.22 -25.01 -24.97
C LEU A 306 -3.39 -25.00 -26.50
N ASP A 307 -3.25 -23.82 -27.10
CA ASP A 307 -3.12 -23.63 -28.55
C ASP A 307 -1.67 -23.70 -29.06
N ALA A 308 -1.46 -23.49 -30.37
CA ALA A 308 -0.15 -23.50 -31.01
C ALA A 308 0.83 -22.39 -30.53
N PHE A 309 0.33 -21.42 -29.77
CA PHE A 309 1.09 -20.29 -29.25
C PHE A 309 1.22 -20.33 -27.72
N TYR A 310 0.96 -21.49 -27.11
CA TYR A 310 1.01 -21.71 -25.67
C TYR A 310 0.03 -20.86 -24.87
N ASN A 311 -1.03 -20.32 -25.50
CA ASN A 311 -2.12 -19.76 -24.73
C ASN A 311 -2.97 -20.87 -24.13
N ARG A 312 -3.32 -20.74 -22.86
CA ARG A 312 -3.99 -21.77 -22.07
C ARG A 312 -5.40 -21.36 -21.68
N VAL A 313 -6.26 -22.36 -21.58
CA VAL A 313 -7.61 -22.21 -21.06
C VAL A 313 -7.81 -23.11 -19.84
N ALA A 314 -7.57 -22.54 -18.66
CA ALA A 314 -7.65 -23.25 -17.38
C ALA A 314 -7.76 -22.27 -16.21
N ASP A 315 -8.20 -22.75 -15.04
CA ASP A 315 -8.29 -21.92 -13.84
C ASP A 315 -6.90 -21.52 -13.33
N PRO A 316 -6.56 -20.22 -13.26
CA PRO A 316 -5.26 -19.79 -12.75
C PRO A 316 -5.10 -19.96 -11.23
N LYS A 317 -6.14 -20.35 -10.48
CA LYS A 317 -6.11 -20.54 -9.01
C LYS A 317 -5.44 -19.39 -8.26
N LEU A 318 -6.04 -18.20 -8.37
CA LEU A 318 -5.61 -17.02 -7.63
C LEU A 318 -6.19 -17.01 -6.21
N VAL A 319 -5.54 -16.32 -5.26
CA VAL A 319 -5.95 -16.29 -3.85
C VAL A 319 -7.39 -15.80 -3.68
N SER A 320 -7.72 -14.58 -4.11
CA SER A 320 -9.10 -14.09 -4.11
C SER A 320 -9.25 -12.83 -4.94
N SER A 321 -9.97 -12.95 -6.06
CA SER A 321 -10.35 -11.79 -6.86
C SER A 321 -11.36 -10.88 -6.17
N ALA A 322 -12.17 -11.39 -5.24
CA ALA A 322 -13.15 -10.60 -4.50
C ALA A 322 -12.48 -9.56 -3.59
N THR A 323 -11.28 -9.84 -3.08
CA THR A 323 -10.46 -8.90 -2.31
C THR A 323 -9.43 -8.18 -3.18
N LEU A 324 -9.50 -8.33 -4.51
CA LEU A 324 -8.52 -7.84 -5.47
C LEU A 324 -7.09 -8.36 -5.19
N ASN A 325 -6.98 -9.51 -4.51
CA ASN A 325 -5.74 -10.23 -4.30
C ASN A 325 -5.56 -11.27 -5.41
N PHE A 326 -4.82 -10.88 -6.43
CA PHE A 326 -4.54 -11.69 -7.61
C PHE A 326 -3.24 -12.49 -7.52
N ALA A 327 -2.71 -12.71 -6.32
CA ALA A 327 -1.54 -13.57 -6.16
C ALA A 327 -1.87 -15.03 -6.55
N PRO A 328 -0.97 -15.75 -7.24
CA PRO A 328 -1.11 -17.19 -7.44
C PRO A 328 -1.12 -17.92 -6.09
N GLN A 329 -1.95 -18.95 -5.97
CA GLN A 329 -1.85 -19.92 -4.86
C GLN A 329 -0.62 -20.81 -5.07
N SER A 330 -0.15 -21.50 -4.02
CA SER A 330 1.04 -22.36 -4.10
C SER A 330 0.91 -23.55 -5.06
N ASP A 331 -0.31 -23.95 -5.40
CA ASP A 331 -0.62 -25.01 -6.37
C ASP A 331 -1.19 -24.44 -7.69
N SER A 332 -0.98 -23.14 -7.93
CA SER A 332 -1.43 -22.47 -9.14
C SER A 332 -0.70 -23.00 -10.36
N PRO A 333 -1.43 -23.30 -11.46
CA PRO A 333 -0.82 -23.79 -12.68
C PRO A 333 -0.11 -22.68 -13.48
N VAL A 334 -0.19 -21.42 -13.06
CA VAL A 334 0.46 -20.29 -13.77
C VAL A 334 1.93 -20.13 -13.39
N ILE A 335 2.38 -20.83 -12.35
CA ILE A 335 3.75 -20.79 -11.85
C ILE A 335 4.69 -21.40 -12.90
N ASP A 336 5.78 -20.70 -13.23
CA ASP A 336 6.79 -21.11 -14.22
C ASP A 336 6.21 -21.39 -15.63
N MET A 337 5.08 -20.79 -16.02
CA MET A 337 4.39 -21.09 -17.29
C MET A 337 4.49 -20.03 -18.39
N GLY A 338 5.14 -18.90 -18.11
CA GLY A 338 5.38 -17.85 -19.09
C GLY A 338 6.57 -18.14 -20.01
N ASP A 339 6.84 -17.23 -20.94
CA ASP A 339 7.96 -17.34 -21.89
C ASP A 339 9.33 -17.17 -21.19
N PRO A 340 10.16 -18.22 -21.05
CA PRO A 340 11.44 -18.15 -20.35
C PRO A 340 12.46 -17.24 -21.05
N ALA A 341 12.29 -16.98 -22.36
CA ALA A 341 13.14 -16.06 -23.11
C ALA A 341 12.77 -14.59 -22.87
N ASN A 342 11.60 -14.32 -22.29
CA ASN A 342 11.05 -12.96 -22.13
C ASN A 342 10.43 -12.76 -20.74
N PRO A 343 11.24 -12.65 -19.65
CA PRO A 343 10.73 -12.49 -18.29
C PRO A 343 10.09 -11.12 -17.98
N GLY A 344 9.95 -10.24 -18.98
CA GLY A 344 9.30 -8.92 -18.81
C GLY A 344 9.95 -7.99 -17.78
N GLY A 345 11.23 -8.23 -17.43
CA GLY A 345 11.96 -7.46 -16.43
C GLY A 345 11.51 -7.71 -14.98
N ILE A 346 10.88 -8.86 -14.72
CA ILE A 346 10.51 -9.33 -13.38
C ILE A 346 11.65 -10.18 -12.79
N VAL A 347 11.80 -10.18 -11.46
CA VAL A 347 12.72 -11.10 -10.76
C VAL A 347 12.07 -12.48 -10.74
N LEU A 348 12.74 -13.47 -11.30
CA LEU A 348 12.22 -14.83 -11.45
C LEU A 348 12.40 -15.65 -10.18
N PHE A 349 11.37 -16.39 -9.80
CA PHE A 349 11.44 -17.42 -8.75
C PHE A 349 11.13 -18.79 -9.35
N GLY A 350 12.16 -19.45 -9.91
CA GLY A 350 11.99 -20.75 -10.53
C GLY A 350 12.76 -20.86 -11.84
N THR A 351 12.12 -21.46 -12.84
CA THR A 351 12.68 -21.79 -14.15
C THR A 351 12.15 -20.92 -15.30
N ALA A 352 11.02 -20.23 -15.11
CA ALA A 352 10.39 -19.34 -16.09
C ALA A 352 9.56 -18.26 -15.36
N PRO A 353 9.17 -17.14 -16.01
CA PRO A 353 8.24 -16.19 -15.39
C PRO A 353 6.88 -16.83 -15.14
N ASP A 354 6.24 -16.44 -14.05
CA ASP A 354 4.85 -16.75 -13.82
C ASP A 354 3.97 -15.95 -14.78
N VAL A 355 2.87 -16.55 -15.23
CA VAL A 355 1.91 -15.84 -16.07
C VAL A 355 1.10 -14.88 -15.19
N GLY A 356 1.01 -13.61 -15.59
CA GLY A 356 0.24 -12.59 -14.87
C GLY A 356 1.07 -11.54 -14.13
N ALA A 357 0.41 -10.74 -13.29
CA ALA A 357 1.01 -9.54 -12.68
C ALA A 357 1.85 -9.79 -11.42
N ILE A 358 1.85 -11.01 -10.89
CA ILE A 358 2.54 -11.36 -9.64
C ILE A 358 3.34 -12.62 -9.88
N GLU A 359 4.65 -12.51 -9.68
CA GLU A 359 5.53 -13.66 -9.52
C GLU A 359 5.30 -14.26 -8.14
N TRP A 360 5.00 -15.55 -8.09
CA TRP A 360 4.90 -16.35 -6.88
C TRP A 360 6.30 -16.56 -6.28
N SER A 361 6.40 -16.58 -4.95
CA SER A 361 7.67 -16.86 -4.27
C SER A 361 7.44 -17.86 -3.13
N PRO A 362 8.21 -18.97 -3.07
CA PRO A 362 8.10 -19.99 -2.03
C PRO A 362 8.69 -19.53 -0.69
N THR A 363 9.52 -18.49 -0.70
CA THR A 363 10.20 -17.96 0.49
C THR A 363 9.54 -16.67 0.94
N MET A 364 9.32 -16.58 2.26
CA MET A 364 8.62 -15.53 2.98
C MET A 364 8.79 -14.09 2.44
N PRO A 365 7.81 -13.22 2.68
CA PRO A 365 7.54 -12.06 1.85
C PRO A 365 8.50 -10.87 2.08
N VAL A 366 9.58 -11.04 2.83
CA VAL A 366 10.63 -10.02 3.05
C VAL A 366 12.00 -10.68 3.11
N GLU A 367 12.94 -10.22 2.28
CA GLU A 367 14.33 -10.65 2.36
C GLU A 367 15.12 -9.74 3.33
N LEU A 368 15.37 -10.21 4.55
CA LEU A 368 16.16 -9.48 5.54
C LEU A 368 17.66 -9.54 5.20
N SER A 369 18.19 -8.48 4.61
CA SER A 369 19.62 -8.34 4.34
C SER A 369 20.45 -8.08 5.62
N ALA A 370 19.89 -7.44 6.64
CA ALA A 370 20.56 -7.23 7.93
C ALA A 370 19.57 -7.21 9.11
N PHE A 371 20.02 -7.68 10.29
CA PHE A 371 19.31 -7.49 11.57
C PHE A 371 20.35 -7.50 12.71
N TYR A 372 20.47 -6.40 13.44
CA TYR A 372 21.50 -6.24 14.49
C TYR A 372 21.08 -5.23 15.56
N TRP A 373 21.78 -5.25 16.69
CA TRP A 373 21.62 -4.29 17.78
C TRP A 373 22.75 -3.27 17.78
N ARG A 374 22.42 -1.99 18.00
CA ARG A 374 23.40 -0.91 18.18
C ARG A 374 22.80 0.24 18.98
N ASP A 375 23.56 0.78 19.94
CA ASP A 375 23.26 2.03 20.66
C ASP A 375 21.83 2.11 21.27
N GLY A 376 21.29 0.98 21.74
CA GLY A 376 19.95 0.93 22.33
C GLY A 376 18.81 0.66 21.35
N TYR A 377 19.12 0.36 20.08
CA TYR A 377 18.17 0.10 19.02
C TYR A 377 18.45 -1.24 18.34
N LEU A 378 17.38 -1.91 17.93
CA LEU A 378 17.41 -2.89 16.86
C LEU A 378 17.37 -2.17 15.52
N PHE A 379 18.21 -2.59 14.59
CA PHE A 379 18.22 -2.15 13.20
C PHE A 379 18.02 -3.34 12.30
N TRP A 380 17.21 -3.19 11.26
CA TRP A 380 17.14 -4.16 10.19
C TRP A 380 17.03 -3.50 8.83
N LYS A 381 17.44 -4.25 7.81
CA LYS A 381 17.37 -3.86 6.42
C LYS A 381 16.66 -4.94 5.64
N THR A 382 15.67 -4.56 4.84
CA THR A 382 15.02 -5.42 3.86
C THR A 382 15.64 -5.16 2.50
N ALA A 383 15.88 -6.20 1.69
CA ALA A 383 16.32 -6.05 0.30
C ALA A 383 15.11 -5.86 -0.63
N SER A 384 14.02 -6.54 -0.31
CA SER A 384 12.70 -6.41 -0.92
C SER A 384 11.62 -6.71 0.12
N GLU A 385 10.41 -6.23 -0.14
CA GLU A 385 9.21 -6.44 0.65
C GLU A 385 8.04 -6.77 -0.28
N THR A 386 7.27 -7.77 0.07
CA THR A 386 6.05 -8.20 -0.60
C THR A 386 5.00 -8.36 0.48
N ASN A 387 3.78 -7.91 0.22
CA ASN A 387 2.64 -7.99 1.12
C ASN A 387 2.89 -7.44 2.54
N ASN A 388 3.94 -6.65 2.79
CA ASN A 388 4.40 -6.37 4.15
C ASN A 388 3.56 -5.27 4.83
N TYR A 389 2.64 -5.66 5.72
CA TYR A 389 1.95 -4.70 6.59
C TYR A 389 2.90 -4.12 7.64
N GLY A 390 3.81 -4.92 8.18
CA GLY A 390 4.89 -4.48 9.05
C GLY A 390 5.47 -5.57 9.94
N PHE A 391 6.32 -5.18 10.88
CA PHE A 391 7.09 -6.10 11.71
C PHE A 391 6.67 -5.99 13.17
N GLU A 392 6.21 -7.09 13.75
CA GLU A 392 6.19 -7.26 15.20
C GLU A 392 7.59 -7.61 15.70
N ILE A 393 8.00 -6.99 16.79
CA ILE A 393 9.29 -7.23 17.42
C ILE A 393 9.04 -8.05 18.68
N TYR A 394 9.72 -9.19 18.77
CA TYR A 394 9.67 -10.07 19.93
C TYR A 394 11.02 -10.10 20.65
N ARG A 395 10.95 -10.25 21.98
CA ARG A 395 12.10 -10.47 22.85
C ARG A 395 11.88 -11.73 23.70
N SER A 396 12.94 -12.50 23.94
CA SER A 396 12.98 -13.64 24.85
C SER A 396 14.23 -13.59 25.73
N GLU A 397 14.16 -14.07 26.96
CA GLU A 397 15.29 -14.24 27.88
C GLU A 397 15.96 -15.63 27.71
N ASP A 398 15.32 -16.51 26.96
CA ASP A 398 15.82 -17.84 26.63
C ASP A 398 15.86 -18.09 25.11
N GLU A 399 16.87 -18.85 24.67
CA GLU A 399 17.07 -19.19 23.25
C GLU A 399 15.96 -20.04 22.64
N ASN A 400 15.19 -20.74 23.48
CA ASN A 400 14.08 -21.59 23.07
C ASN A 400 12.75 -20.81 23.00
N TRP A 401 12.78 -19.48 23.16
CA TRP A 401 11.62 -18.60 23.03
C TRP A 401 10.46 -18.91 23.98
N LYS A 402 10.70 -19.55 25.13
CA LYS A 402 9.66 -19.85 26.14
C LYS A 402 9.15 -18.60 26.85
N SER A 403 10.00 -17.59 26.99
CA SER A 403 9.71 -16.29 27.60
C SER A 403 9.39 -15.20 26.57
N ALA A 404 9.07 -15.60 25.33
CA ALA A 404 8.83 -14.67 24.23
C ALA A 404 7.69 -13.69 24.53
N ALA A 405 7.99 -12.39 24.40
CA ALA A 405 7.01 -11.31 24.51
C ALA A 405 7.12 -10.37 23.31
N ARG A 406 5.97 -9.94 22.78
CA ARG A 406 5.89 -8.88 21.77
C ARG A 406 6.17 -7.54 22.45
N ILE A 407 7.22 -6.85 22.01
CA ILE A 407 7.68 -5.59 22.61
C ILE A 407 7.45 -4.37 21.71
N GLY A 408 7.06 -4.57 20.45
CA GLY A 408 6.94 -3.50 19.48
C GLY A 408 6.25 -3.90 18.19
N PHE A 409 5.83 -2.89 17.44
CA PHE A 409 5.47 -3.02 16.02
C PHE A 409 6.06 -1.85 15.25
N VAL A 410 6.60 -2.11 14.07
CA VAL A 410 7.07 -1.09 13.13
C VAL A 410 6.37 -1.32 11.79
N LYS A 411 5.71 -0.27 11.29
CA LYS A 411 4.99 -0.33 10.01
C LYS A 411 5.97 -0.64 8.87
N GLY A 412 5.60 -1.59 8.02
CA GLY A 412 6.36 -1.99 6.83
C GLY A 412 5.98 -1.16 5.61
N SER A 413 6.73 -1.28 4.52
CA SER A 413 6.56 -0.49 3.30
C SER A 413 5.63 -1.15 2.26
N GLY A 414 4.91 -2.23 2.62
CA GLY A 414 4.00 -2.92 1.70
C GLY A 414 4.73 -3.76 0.67
N ASN A 415 4.57 -3.40 -0.61
CA ASN A 415 5.28 -4.02 -1.73
C ASN A 415 6.41 -3.08 -2.18
N SER A 416 7.67 -3.51 -2.00
CA SER A 416 8.84 -2.79 -2.42
C SER A 416 9.92 -3.70 -2.98
N VAL A 417 10.53 -3.28 -4.08
CA VAL A 417 11.77 -3.89 -4.60
C VAL A 417 13.00 -3.06 -4.23
N GLU A 418 12.81 -1.97 -3.48
CA GLU A 418 13.89 -1.14 -2.96
C GLU A 418 14.20 -1.55 -1.52
N ALA A 419 15.47 -1.43 -1.14
CA ALA A 419 15.88 -1.76 0.21
C ALA A 419 15.40 -0.72 1.22
N HIS A 420 14.72 -1.16 2.28
CA HIS A 420 14.27 -0.29 3.38
C HIS A 420 15.10 -0.52 4.64
N PHE A 421 15.25 0.56 5.41
CA PHE A 421 15.97 0.56 6.67
C PHE A 421 15.01 0.91 7.80
N TYR A 422 14.98 0.04 8.80
CA TYR A 422 14.11 0.19 9.95
C TYR A 422 14.93 0.22 11.22
N ARG A 423 14.35 0.84 12.25
CA ARG A 423 14.88 0.80 13.60
C ARG A 423 13.77 0.72 14.62
N PHE A 424 14.05 0.04 15.71
CA PHE A 424 13.15 -0.06 16.86
C PHE A 424 13.93 0.11 18.16
N ARG A 425 13.44 0.97 19.05
CA ARG A 425 14.01 1.12 20.40
C ARG A 425 13.26 0.21 21.34
N ASP A 426 13.94 -0.76 21.97
CA ASP A 426 13.33 -1.51 23.07
C ASP A 426 13.14 -0.54 24.27
N PRO A 427 11.89 -0.20 24.64
CA PRO A 427 11.62 0.77 25.69
C PRO A 427 12.05 0.26 27.08
N GLN A 428 12.28 -1.05 27.22
CA GLN A 428 12.69 -1.70 28.45
C GLN A 428 14.19 -2.00 28.50
N ALA A 429 14.96 -1.75 27.43
CA ALA A 429 16.40 -2.07 27.36
C ALA A 429 17.23 -1.55 28.53
N GLY A 430 16.88 -0.38 29.08
CA GLY A 430 17.56 0.20 30.25
C GLY A 430 17.42 -0.60 31.56
N PHE A 431 16.51 -1.58 31.58
CA PHE A 431 16.09 -2.40 32.72
C PHE A 431 16.40 -3.89 32.53
N LEU A 432 16.86 -4.29 31.35
CA LEU A 432 17.25 -5.66 31.05
C LEU A 432 18.62 -5.97 31.66
N SER A 433 18.83 -7.25 31.94
CA SER A 433 20.08 -7.85 32.40
C SER A 433 20.27 -9.19 31.72
N GLY A 434 21.51 -9.66 31.62
CA GLY A 434 21.80 -10.97 31.04
C GLY A 434 21.49 -11.04 29.54
N ARG A 435 21.31 -12.27 29.04
CA ARG A 435 21.08 -12.57 27.63
C ARG A 435 19.63 -12.30 27.22
N ASN A 436 19.45 -11.54 26.15
CA ASN A 436 18.16 -11.20 25.58
C ASN A 436 18.19 -11.44 24.07
N TYR A 437 17.27 -12.26 23.58
CA TYR A 437 17.15 -12.65 22.18
C TYR A 437 16.03 -11.84 21.52
N TYR A 438 16.28 -11.30 20.33
CA TYR A 438 15.34 -10.50 19.56
C TYR A 438 15.08 -11.13 18.20
N ARG A 439 13.83 -11.07 17.75
CA ARG A 439 13.38 -11.60 16.45
C ARG A 439 12.22 -10.78 15.91
N LEU A 440 12.14 -10.72 14.58
CA LEU A 440 11.05 -10.06 13.88
C LEU A 440 10.01 -11.09 13.43
N LYS A 441 8.74 -10.71 13.50
CA LYS A 441 7.64 -11.42 12.85
C LYS A 441 6.99 -10.45 11.87
N GLN A 442 7.06 -10.75 10.59
CA GLN A 442 6.35 -10.01 9.57
C GLN A 442 4.85 -10.30 9.67
N ILE A 443 4.06 -9.24 9.51
CA ILE A 443 2.62 -9.26 9.36
C ILE A 443 2.33 -8.80 7.93
N ASP A 444 1.47 -9.53 7.25
CA ASP A 444 1.09 -9.25 5.87
C ASP A 444 -0.18 -8.38 5.80
N LEU A 445 -0.45 -7.76 4.65
CA LEU A 445 -1.63 -6.89 4.44
C LEU A 445 -2.95 -7.65 4.58
N ASP A 446 -2.94 -8.96 4.33
CA ASP A 446 -4.08 -9.87 4.53
C ASP A 446 -4.20 -10.40 5.97
N GLY A 447 -3.29 -10.00 6.87
CA GLY A 447 -3.26 -10.41 8.27
C GLY A 447 -2.56 -11.74 8.54
N THR A 448 -2.04 -12.44 7.53
CA THR A 448 -1.15 -13.59 7.73
C THR A 448 0.20 -13.13 8.30
N SER A 449 1.00 -14.06 8.83
CA SER A 449 2.25 -13.69 9.50
C SER A 449 3.35 -14.74 9.41
N HIS A 450 4.58 -14.26 9.40
CA HIS A 450 5.77 -15.01 9.04
C HIS A 450 6.95 -14.65 9.96
N TRP A 451 7.65 -15.64 10.51
CA TRP A 451 8.77 -15.40 11.43
C TRP A 451 10.08 -15.16 10.67
N GLY A 452 10.71 -14.00 10.86
CA GLY A 452 12.00 -13.69 10.23
C GLY A 452 13.09 -14.72 10.59
N GLU A 453 14.02 -14.98 9.69
CA GLU A 453 15.03 -16.04 9.86
C GLU A 453 16.17 -15.68 10.83
N LYS A 454 16.38 -14.37 11.07
CA LYS A 454 17.48 -13.88 11.90
C LYS A 454 17.05 -13.64 13.35
N THR A 455 17.91 -14.05 14.28
CA THR A 455 17.82 -13.74 15.71
C THR A 455 19.04 -12.93 16.14
N VAL A 456 18.83 -11.91 16.96
CA VAL A 456 19.91 -11.10 17.54
C VAL A 456 19.98 -11.36 19.04
N LEU A 457 21.14 -11.80 19.53
CA LEU A 457 21.43 -11.89 20.96
C LEU A 457 22.09 -10.59 21.43
N VAL A 458 21.57 -10.01 22.51
CA VAL A 458 22.15 -8.85 23.20
C VAL A 458 22.36 -9.22 24.66
N SER A 459 23.55 -8.95 25.19
CA SER A 459 23.83 -9.10 26.62
C SER A 459 23.81 -7.73 27.28
N PHE A 460 23.00 -7.58 28.33
CA PHE A 460 22.95 -6.37 29.14
C PHE A 460 23.67 -6.61 30.47
N ASP A 461 24.48 -5.64 30.91
CA ASP A 461 25.16 -5.70 32.19
C ASP A 461 24.16 -5.88 33.35
N GLU A 462 24.54 -6.68 34.34
CA GLU A 462 23.76 -6.81 35.57
C GLU A 462 23.74 -5.48 36.32
N LYS A 463 22.55 -4.96 36.60
CA LYS A 463 22.39 -3.65 37.25
C LYS A 463 21.91 -3.81 38.68
N ASN A 464 22.78 -3.58 39.66
CA ASN A 464 22.49 -3.75 41.09
C ASN A 464 21.54 -2.70 41.73
N SER A 465 20.55 -2.16 41.01
CA SER A 465 19.59 -1.19 41.58
C SER A 465 18.13 -1.55 41.28
N LEU A 466 17.23 -1.23 42.24
CA LEU A 466 15.77 -1.39 42.08
C LEU A 466 15.26 -0.50 40.95
N ARG A 467 14.58 -1.08 39.96
CA ARG A 467 14.06 -0.35 38.80
C ARG A 467 12.72 -0.89 38.33
N ILE A 468 11.90 -0.03 37.71
CA ILE A 468 10.58 -0.37 37.19
C ILE A 468 10.42 0.25 35.81
N SER A 469 10.21 -0.58 34.79
CA SER A 469 9.99 -0.11 33.42
C SER A 469 8.66 0.65 33.28
N SER A 470 8.49 1.35 32.16
CA SER A 470 7.17 1.75 31.72
C SER A 470 6.34 0.51 31.34
N ASN A 471 5.03 0.63 31.45
CA ASN A 471 4.13 -0.41 30.97
C ASN A 471 3.97 -0.32 29.45
N TYR A 472 3.92 -1.47 28.79
CA TYR A 472 3.73 -1.58 27.34
C TYR A 472 2.83 -2.77 27.00
N PRO A 473 1.88 -2.62 26.05
CA PRO A 473 1.49 -1.36 25.41
C PRO A 473 0.82 -0.37 26.39
N ASN A 474 0.82 0.93 26.04
CA ASN A 474 0.06 1.98 26.76
C ASN A 474 -0.21 3.16 25.81
N PRO A 475 -1.48 3.47 25.46
CA PRO A 475 -2.69 2.74 25.81
C PRO A 475 -2.67 1.29 25.35
N PHE A 476 -3.47 0.41 25.99
CA PHE A 476 -3.55 -1.00 25.64
C PHE A 476 -4.99 -1.47 25.45
N ASN A 477 -5.17 -2.45 24.56
CA ASN A 477 -6.37 -3.28 24.44
C ASN A 477 -5.94 -4.75 24.66
N GLY A 478 -6.61 -5.46 25.57
CA GLY A 478 -6.21 -6.81 26.00
C GLY A 478 -5.30 -6.80 27.23
N GLU A 479 -3.99 -6.68 27.06
CA GLU A 479 -3.04 -6.71 28.17
C GLU A 479 -1.91 -5.68 28.07
N THR A 480 -1.34 -5.33 29.23
CA THR A 480 -0.14 -4.50 29.37
C THR A 480 0.81 -5.18 30.35
N SER A 481 2.12 -5.05 30.11
CA SER A 481 3.16 -5.63 30.96
C SER A 481 4.20 -4.59 31.36
N PHE A 482 4.88 -4.83 32.49
CA PHE A 482 6.04 -4.05 32.91
C PHE A 482 7.04 -4.94 33.63
N VAL A 483 8.32 -4.52 33.65
CA VAL A 483 9.42 -5.23 34.28
C VAL A 483 9.78 -4.56 35.60
N LEU A 484 9.82 -5.35 36.67
CA LEU A 484 10.38 -4.99 37.98
C LEU A 484 11.73 -5.67 38.14
N TYR A 485 12.81 -4.90 38.23
CA TYR A 485 14.13 -5.45 38.55
C TYR A 485 14.42 -5.31 40.05
N LEU A 486 14.77 -6.42 40.69
CA LEU A 486 15.16 -6.49 42.09
C LEU A 486 16.67 -6.75 42.23
N PRO A 487 17.44 -5.90 42.93
CA PRO A 487 18.86 -6.13 43.14
C PRO A 487 19.17 -7.14 44.26
N VAL A 488 18.20 -7.34 45.15
CA VAL A 488 18.23 -8.32 46.24
C VAL A 488 16.82 -8.84 46.44
N GLU A 489 16.67 -9.97 47.10
CA GLU A 489 15.36 -10.53 47.40
C GLU A 489 14.49 -9.52 48.19
N LYS A 490 13.25 -9.31 47.74
CA LYS A 490 12.29 -8.39 48.36
C LYS A 490 10.87 -8.93 48.32
N THR A 491 10.09 -8.56 49.32
CA THR A 491 8.62 -8.74 49.32
C THR A 491 7.97 -7.72 48.40
N VAL A 492 7.16 -8.19 47.45
CA VAL A 492 6.51 -7.39 46.41
C VAL A 492 4.99 -7.56 46.47
N SER A 493 4.25 -6.45 46.40
CA SER A 493 2.80 -6.45 46.21
C SER A 493 2.43 -5.52 45.07
N VAL A 494 1.54 -5.95 44.20
CA VAL A 494 1.09 -5.17 43.04
C VAL A 494 -0.42 -5.20 42.94
N GLY A 495 -1.03 -4.03 42.97
CA GLY A 495 -2.48 -3.85 42.80
C GLY A 495 -2.81 -2.82 41.74
N VAL A 496 -3.98 -2.97 41.12
CA VAL A 496 -4.52 -2.03 40.13
C VAL A 496 -5.69 -1.27 40.76
N PHE A 497 -5.70 0.05 40.56
CA PHE A 497 -6.63 0.97 41.18
C PHE A 497 -7.30 1.85 40.13
N ASN A 498 -8.57 2.19 40.35
CA ASN A 498 -9.27 3.19 39.55
C ASN A 498 -8.92 4.62 40.01
N PRO A 499 -9.38 5.68 39.32
CA PRO A 499 -9.10 7.07 39.70
C PRO A 499 -9.64 7.49 41.07
N LEU A 500 -10.64 6.77 41.60
CA LEU A 500 -11.18 6.97 42.95
C LEU A 500 -10.32 6.31 44.04
N GLY A 501 -9.21 5.67 43.68
CA GLY A 501 -8.34 4.96 44.63
C GLY A 501 -8.88 3.61 45.10
N GLN A 502 -9.95 3.10 44.48
CA GLN A 502 -10.49 1.78 44.78
C GLN A 502 -9.64 0.72 44.06
N ARG A 503 -9.26 -0.33 44.79
CA ARG A 503 -8.52 -1.46 44.19
C ARG A 503 -9.49 -2.31 43.38
N ILE A 504 -9.20 -2.45 42.10
CA ILE A 504 -10.02 -3.22 41.16
C ILE A 504 -9.44 -4.59 40.85
N SER A 505 -8.12 -4.76 40.97
CA SER A 505 -7.43 -6.02 40.70
C SER A 505 -6.15 -6.14 41.52
N THR A 506 -5.66 -7.36 41.72
CA THR A 506 -4.39 -7.67 42.40
C THR A 506 -3.57 -8.56 41.49
N ILE A 507 -2.35 -8.15 41.17
CA ILE A 507 -1.41 -8.90 40.32
C ILE A 507 -0.49 -9.77 41.20
N LEU A 508 -0.03 -9.25 42.35
CA LEU A 508 0.82 -9.98 43.30
C LEU A 508 0.45 -9.62 44.75
N THR A 509 0.46 -10.60 45.65
CA THR A 509 0.08 -10.41 47.06
C THR A 509 1.22 -10.73 48.03
N GLY A 510 2.20 -9.82 48.13
CA GLY A 510 3.21 -9.88 49.20
C GLY A 510 4.19 -11.03 49.04
N GLU A 511 4.54 -11.37 47.81
CA GLU A 511 5.41 -12.50 47.47
C GLU A 511 6.89 -12.12 47.59
N ARG A 512 7.74 -13.03 48.06
CA ARG A 512 9.20 -12.84 48.08
C ARG A 512 9.75 -13.21 46.71
N LEU A 513 10.24 -12.20 45.98
CA LEU A 513 10.84 -12.37 44.67
C LEU A 513 12.36 -12.31 44.77
N GLN A 514 13.04 -13.24 44.10
CA GLN A 514 14.51 -13.34 44.03
C GLN A 514 15.13 -12.15 43.26
N PRO A 515 16.45 -11.90 43.40
CA PRO A 515 17.14 -10.93 42.56
C PRO A 515 16.96 -11.23 41.07
N GLY A 516 16.83 -10.20 40.24
CA GLY A 516 16.61 -10.32 38.80
C GLY A 516 15.37 -9.56 38.30
N ALA A 517 15.09 -9.70 37.01
CA ALA A 517 13.95 -9.09 36.33
C ALA A 517 12.69 -9.95 36.49
N HIS A 518 11.56 -9.32 36.79
CA HIS A 518 10.26 -9.96 36.93
C HIS A 518 9.24 -9.25 36.03
N THR A 519 8.68 -9.97 35.06
CA THR A 519 7.63 -9.44 34.16
C THR A 519 6.26 -9.62 34.80
N LEU A 520 5.53 -8.51 34.94
CA LEU A 520 4.21 -8.47 35.57
C LEU A 520 3.18 -7.97 34.57
N VAL A 521 2.05 -8.69 34.47
CA VAL A 521 1.03 -8.51 33.43
C VAL A 521 -0.30 -8.13 34.06
N TRP A 522 -0.99 -7.16 33.46
CA TRP A 522 -2.40 -6.90 33.74
C TRP A 522 -3.23 -7.01 32.45
N LYS A 523 -4.27 -7.85 32.49
CA LYS A 523 -5.12 -8.18 31.33
C LYS A 523 -6.40 -7.34 31.25
N GLY A 524 -6.41 -6.15 31.85
CA GLY A 524 -7.60 -5.29 31.84
C GLY A 524 -8.82 -5.89 32.58
N VAL A 525 -8.61 -6.81 33.52
CA VAL A 525 -9.69 -7.47 34.29
C VAL A 525 -9.67 -7.09 35.77
N ASN A 526 -10.85 -7.11 36.39
CA ASN A 526 -11.05 -6.93 37.83
C ASN A 526 -10.77 -8.24 38.62
N ALA A 527 -10.98 -8.20 39.94
CA ALA A 527 -10.79 -9.35 40.82
C ALA A 527 -11.68 -10.57 40.49
N GLN A 528 -12.78 -10.37 39.78
CA GLN A 528 -13.70 -11.42 39.32
C GLN A 528 -13.35 -11.93 37.90
N GLY A 529 -12.23 -11.48 37.32
CA GLY A 529 -11.84 -11.83 35.95
C GLY A 529 -12.68 -11.13 34.86
N THR A 530 -13.54 -10.18 35.23
CA THR A 530 -14.38 -9.43 34.29
C THR A 530 -13.62 -8.22 33.76
N ALA A 531 -13.69 -7.98 32.44
CA ALA A 531 -13.07 -6.81 31.82
C ALA A 531 -13.58 -5.50 32.43
N VAL A 532 -12.67 -4.58 32.75
CA VAL A 532 -13.03 -3.25 33.26
C VAL A 532 -13.45 -2.32 32.12
N GLY A 533 -14.03 -1.16 32.43
CA GLY A 533 -14.38 -0.15 31.41
C GLY A 533 -13.14 0.53 30.82
N SER A 534 -13.22 1.01 29.58
CA SER A 534 -12.17 1.87 29.00
C SER A 534 -11.92 3.08 29.90
N GLY A 535 -10.66 3.42 30.14
CA GLY A 535 -10.32 4.54 31.02
C GLY A 535 -8.93 4.46 31.63
N GLN A 536 -8.67 5.39 32.54
CA GLN A 536 -7.40 5.52 33.24
C GLN A 536 -7.39 4.67 34.51
N TYR A 537 -6.29 3.94 34.72
CA TYR A 537 -6.04 3.15 35.92
C TYR A 537 -4.62 3.38 36.46
N PHE A 538 -4.37 2.93 37.68
CA PHE A 538 -3.09 3.07 38.35
C PHE A 538 -2.60 1.73 38.87
N ILE A 539 -1.42 1.31 38.43
CA ILE A 539 -0.70 0.16 38.99
C ILE A 539 0.14 0.67 40.16
N VAL A 540 -0.14 0.18 41.37
CA VAL A 540 0.60 0.50 42.59
C VAL A 540 1.47 -0.69 42.95
N ILE A 541 2.78 -0.46 42.99
CA ILE A 541 3.80 -1.47 43.24
C ILE A 541 4.44 -1.14 44.59
N ARG A 542 4.46 -2.11 45.50
CA ARG A 542 5.13 -2.01 46.80
C ARG A 542 6.29 -2.99 46.83
N VAL A 543 7.49 -2.49 47.14
CA VAL A 543 8.72 -3.28 47.25
C VAL A 543 9.36 -2.97 48.60
N GLY A 544 9.18 -3.86 49.57
CA GLY A 544 9.45 -3.55 50.98
C GLY A 544 8.73 -2.26 51.41
N ASN A 545 9.49 -1.26 51.88
CA ASN A 545 8.95 0.03 52.34
C ASN A 545 8.75 1.06 51.22
N LYS A 546 9.12 0.75 49.97
CA LYS A 546 9.01 1.68 48.84
C LYS A 546 7.70 1.46 48.09
N ARG A 547 7.06 2.56 47.69
CA ARG A 547 5.82 2.56 46.89
C ARG A 547 6.05 3.29 45.57
N PHE A 548 5.61 2.68 44.48
CA PHE A 548 5.63 3.24 43.14
C PHE A 548 4.24 3.21 42.55
N VAL A 549 3.94 4.19 41.69
CA VAL A 549 2.66 4.30 41.00
C VAL A 549 2.91 4.51 39.51
N ARG A 550 2.20 3.76 38.68
CA ARG A 550 2.23 3.86 37.21
C ARG A 550 0.83 4.10 36.68
N ARG A 551 0.68 5.10 35.81
CA ARG A 551 -0.56 5.39 35.11
C ARG A 551 -0.66 4.53 33.86
N VAL A 552 -1.81 3.88 33.66
CA VAL A 552 -2.10 3.07 32.48
C VAL A 552 -3.45 3.47 31.88
N ILE A 553 -3.59 3.37 30.55
CA ILE A 553 -4.82 3.69 29.82
C ILE A 553 -5.30 2.40 29.16
N TYR A 554 -6.48 1.93 29.56
CA TYR A 554 -7.12 0.75 28.97
C TYR A 554 -8.18 1.18 27.94
N LEU A 555 -8.17 0.52 26.78
CA LEU A 555 -9.12 0.69 25.69
C LEU A 555 -9.79 -0.67 25.42
N LYS A 556 -11.11 -0.70 25.47
CA LYS A 556 -11.92 -1.86 25.12
C LYS A 556 -12.09 -2.00 23.61
#